data_AF-A0A1F3AUE4-F1
#
_entry.id   AF-A0A1F3AUE4-F1
#
_cell.length_a   1.000
_cell.length_b   1.000
_cell.length_c   1.000
_cell.angle_alpha   90.00
_cell.angle_beta   90.00
_cell.angle_gamma   90.00
#
_symmetry.space_group_name_H-M   'P 1'
#
loop_
_entity.id
_entity.type
_entity.pdbx_description
1 polymer ?
#
loop_
_entity_poly.entity_id
_entity_poly.type
_entity_poly.pdbx_seq_one_letter_code
_entity_poly.pdbx_strand_id
1 'polypeptide(L)'
;MTCPTEHLYAAMMDKLKCEGLDNRSASRVDSLFAILAEKNLKKYEELPLNHPIRVAALWWDISQRKEYETVALGLCHNLHEAGDNSLIEVEQEFLSLISRSAIAAQSIDRSKERDPAYLGRFYDNLNANADSLILKGCDKLDNFLSYGLYDLDPYYFMVLDEFVSPRLNQRHPKLAAYLQMVADHVRTDEAKTWARRRKSR
;
A
#
# COMPACT_ATOMS: atom_id res chain seq x y z
N MET A 1 10.59 -7.07 16.27
CA MET A 1 11.34 -8.09 15.49
C MET A 1 10.75 -8.04 14.09
N THR A 2 11.47 -7.55 13.10
CA THR A 2 10.95 -7.41 11.72
C THR A 2 11.04 -8.76 11.01
N CYS A 3 9.97 -9.18 10.33
CA CYS A 3 10.01 -10.35 9.47
C CYS A 3 10.94 -10.08 8.28
N PRO A 4 11.88 -10.97 7.92
CA PRO A 4 12.71 -10.79 6.74
C PRO A 4 11.87 -10.77 5.47
N THR A 5 12.19 -9.87 4.53
CA THR A 5 11.46 -9.67 3.27
C THR A 5 11.21 -10.96 2.51
N GLU A 6 12.24 -11.81 2.39
CA GLU A 6 12.15 -13.09 1.68
C GLU A 6 11.12 -14.05 2.29
N HIS A 7 11.00 -14.08 3.62
CA HIS A 7 10.01 -14.93 4.29
C HIS A 7 8.58 -14.43 4.04
N LEU A 8 8.40 -13.11 4.08
CA LEU A 8 7.10 -12.50 3.79
C LEU A 8 6.71 -12.68 2.32
N TYR A 9 7.66 -12.54 1.40
CA TYR A 9 7.47 -12.79 -0.02
C TYR A 9 7.10 -14.25 -0.29
N ALA A 10 7.85 -15.21 0.29
CA ALA A 10 7.56 -16.63 0.16
C ALA A 10 6.14 -16.97 0.67
N ALA A 11 5.76 -16.46 1.84
CA ALA A 11 4.42 -16.66 2.39
C ALA A 11 3.32 -16.07 1.49
N MET A 12 3.55 -14.89 0.90
CA MET A 12 2.63 -14.33 -0.10
C MET A 12 2.53 -15.26 -1.32
N MET A 13 3.66 -15.68 -1.90
CA MET A 13 3.66 -16.51 -3.10
C MET A 13 2.99 -17.87 -2.88
N ASP A 14 3.21 -18.51 -1.73
CA ASP A 14 2.53 -19.76 -1.38
C ASP A 14 1.02 -19.59 -1.34
N LYS A 15 0.53 -18.52 -0.68
CA LYS A 15 -0.89 -18.17 -0.66
C LYS A 15 -1.45 -17.94 -2.06
N LEU A 16 -0.79 -17.11 -2.88
CA LEU A 16 -1.22 -16.78 -4.23
C LEU A 16 -1.36 -18.04 -5.09
N LYS A 17 -0.37 -18.95 -5.02
CA LYS A 17 -0.40 -20.25 -5.72
C LYS A 17 -1.54 -21.14 -5.24
N CYS A 18 -1.74 -21.25 -3.92
CA CYS A 18 -2.84 -22.01 -3.33
C CYS A 18 -4.22 -21.47 -3.74
N GLU A 19 -4.33 -20.17 -3.99
CA GLU A 19 -5.57 -19.50 -4.40
C GLU A 19 -5.75 -19.37 -5.92
N GLY A 20 -4.90 -20.03 -6.70
CA GLY A 20 -5.10 -20.19 -8.15
C GLY A 20 -4.29 -19.27 -9.05
N LEU A 21 -3.26 -18.59 -8.53
CA LEU A 21 -2.28 -17.93 -9.42
C LEU A 21 -1.55 -19.00 -10.25
N ASP A 22 -1.67 -18.93 -11.57
CA ASP A 22 -1.06 -19.90 -12.46
C ASP A 22 0.48 -19.81 -12.46
N ASN A 23 1.16 -20.89 -12.87
CA ASN A 23 2.62 -20.99 -12.83
C ASN A 23 3.32 -19.93 -13.69
N ARG A 24 2.73 -19.52 -14.83
CA ARG A 24 3.31 -18.49 -15.69
C ARG A 24 3.23 -17.13 -15.01
N SER A 25 2.07 -16.81 -14.44
CA SER A 25 1.88 -15.61 -13.64
C SER A 25 2.80 -15.58 -12.43
N ALA A 26 2.94 -16.69 -11.70
CA ALA A 26 3.83 -16.79 -10.55
C ALA A 26 5.30 -16.55 -10.92
N SER A 27 5.78 -17.17 -12.00
CA SER A 27 7.14 -16.94 -12.51
C SER A 27 7.38 -15.48 -12.92
N ARG A 28 6.35 -14.81 -13.45
CA ARG A 28 6.42 -13.38 -13.76
C ARG A 28 6.44 -12.50 -12.51
N VAL A 29 5.71 -12.86 -11.45
CA VAL A 29 5.80 -12.19 -10.13
C VAL A 29 7.20 -12.37 -9.54
N ASP A 30 7.78 -13.56 -9.60
CA ASP A 30 9.16 -13.82 -9.14
C ASP A 30 10.18 -12.93 -9.86
N SER A 31 10.02 -12.78 -11.18
CA SER A 31 10.90 -11.91 -11.99
C SER A 31 10.75 -10.43 -11.60
N LEU A 32 9.51 -9.96 -11.43
CA LEU A 32 9.22 -8.59 -10.96
C LEU A 32 9.84 -8.35 -9.57
N PHE A 33 9.60 -9.27 -8.63
CA PHE A 33 10.11 -9.14 -7.27
C PHE A 33 11.64 -9.12 -7.23
N ALA A 34 12.31 -9.97 -8.01
CA ALA A 34 13.77 -9.98 -8.09
C ALA A 34 14.34 -8.62 -8.54
N ILE A 35 13.75 -8.01 -9.58
CA ILE A 35 14.16 -6.69 -10.08
C ILE A 35 13.86 -5.60 -9.06
N LEU A 36 12.69 -5.64 -8.43
CA LEU A 36 12.37 -4.73 -7.35
C LEU A 36 13.40 -4.89 -6.23
N ALA A 37 13.68 -6.09 -5.73
CA ALA A 37 14.66 -6.35 -4.68
C ALA A 37 16.08 -5.90 -5.04
N GLU A 38 16.50 -6.08 -6.29
CA GLU A 38 17.79 -5.60 -6.79
C GLU A 38 17.86 -4.06 -6.79
N LYS A 39 16.85 -3.39 -7.36
CA LYS A 39 16.80 -1.93 -7.45
C LYS A 39 16.60 -1.28 -6.08
N ASN A 40 16.04 -2.02 -5.12
CA ASN A 40 15.58 -1.47 -3.85
C ASN A 40 16.63 -1.40 -2.73
N LEU A 41 17.94 -1.43 -3.01
CA LEU A 41 18.92 -1.62 -1.91
C LEU A 41 20.23 -0.81 -1.96
N LYS A 42 20.26 0.43 -2.49
CA LYS A 42 21.43 1.32 -2.21
C LYS A 42 21.19 2.80 -1.94
N LYS A 43 20.04 3.39 -2.28
CA LYS A 43 19.90 4.85 -2.25
C LYS A 43 18.81 5.41 -1.34
N TYR A 44 17.79 4.62 -1.02
CA TYR A 44 16.65 5.06 -0.24
C TYR A 44 16.45 4.07 0.90
N GLU A 45 16.73 4.49 2.14
CA GLU A 45 16.41 3.73 3.36
C GLU A 45 14.88 3.52 3.55
N GLU A 46 14.06 3.98 2.58
CA GLU A 46 12.62 4.24 2.73
C GLU A 46 11.70 3.32 1.93
N LEU A 47 12.21 2.34 1.16
CA LEU A 47 11.35 1.36 0.47
C LEU A 47 11.55 -0.06 1.00
N PRO A 48 11.14 -0.38 2.23
CA PRO A 48 11.05 -1.77 2.64
C PRO A 48 9.99 -2.47 1.78
N LEU A 49 10.40 -3.43 0.93
CA LEU A 49 9.48 -4.28 0.14
C LEU A 49 8.41 -4.97 0.99
N ASN A 50 8.63 -5.06 2.30
CA ASN A 50 7.65 -5.57 3.25
C ASN A 50 6.28 -4.90 3.11
N HIS A 51 6.21 -3.57 2.95
CA HIS A 51 4.94 -2.88 2.81
C HIS A 51 4.24 -3.23 1.47
N PRO A 52 4.89 -3.08 0.30
CA PRO A 52 4.31 -3.54 -0.96
C PRO A 52 3.88 -5.02 -0.98
N ILE A 53 4.64 -5.92 -0.36
CA ILE A 53 4.26 -7.35 -0.26
C ILE A 53 2.96 -7.51 0.53
N ARG A 54 2.83 -6.85 1.70
CA ARG A 54 1.59 -6.94 2.51
C ARG A 54 0.41 -6.29 1.79
N VAL A 55 0.61 -5.15 1.13
CA VAL A 55 -0.43 -4.51 0.33
C VAL A 55 -0.86 -5.41 -0.83
N ALA A 56 0.07 -6.06 -1.53
CA ALA A 56 -0.25 -6.99 -2.60
C ALA A 56 -1.05 -8.20 -2.08
N ALA A 57 -0.71 -8.75 -0.91
CA ALA A 57 -1.48 -9.82 -0.28
C ALA A 57 -2.90 -9.38 0.10
N LEU A 58 -3.06 -8.21 0.75
CA LEU A 58 -4.36 -7.64 1.09
C LEU A 58 -5.20 -7.36 -0.16
N TRP A 59 -4.60 -6.77 -1.17
CA TRP A 59 -5.26 -6.45 -2.43
C TRP A 59 -5.69 -7.71 -3.17
N TRP A 60 -4.84 -8.74 -3.19
CA TRP A 60 -5.23 -10.04 -3.73
C TRP A 60 -6.47 -10.59 -3.03
N ASP A 61 -6.55 -10.54 -1.71
CA ASP A 61 -7.69 -11.06 -0.94
C ASP A 61 -9.01 -10.34 -1.23
N ILE A 62 -8.95 -9.04 -1.50
CA ILE A 62 -10.13 -8.20 -1.71
C ILE A 62 -10.51 -8.14 -3.20
N SER A 63 -9.54 -8.29 -4.10
CA SER A 63 -9.76 -8.28 -5.54
C SER A 63 -10.58 -9.48 -5.99
N GLN A 64 -11.52 -9.22 -6.91
CA GLN A 64 -12.25 -10.27 -7.61
C GLN A 64 -11.39 -10.97 -8.66
N ARG A 65 -10.31 -10.33 -9.10
CA ARG A 65 -9.40 -10.87 -10.13
C ARG A 65 -8.21 -11.50 -9.46
N LYS A 66 -7.96 -12.76 -9.80
CA LYS A 66 -6.86 -13.58 -9.28
C LYS A 66 -5.82 -13.78 -10.38
N GLU A 67 -5.28 -12.66 -10.86
CA GLU A 67 -4.36 -12.62 -12.01
C GLU A 67 -3.08 -11.85 -11.67
N TYR A 68 -2.05 -12.06 -12.50
CA TYR A 68 -0.76 -11.40 -12.35
C TYR A 68 -0.86 -9.88 -12.12
N GLU A 69 -1.69 -9.17 -12.90
CA GLU A 69 -1.79 -7.70 -12.81
C GLU A 69 -2.29 -7.24 -11.44
N THR A 70 -3.08 -8.06 -10.73
CA THR A 70 -3.53 -7.73 -9.37
C THR A 70 -2.34 -7.69 -8.42
N VAL A 71 -1.49 -8.71 -8.46
CA VAL A 71 -0.30 -8.81 -7.59
C VAL A 71 0.72 -7.73 -7.98
N ALA A 72 0.98 -7.57 -9.27
CA ALA A 72 1.95 -6.59 -9.78
C ALA A 72 1.57 -5.16 -9.42
N LEU A 73 0.28 -4.80 -9.50
CA LEU A 73 -0.19 -3.49 -9.10
C LEU A 73 0.02 -3.24 -7.60
N GLY A 74 -0.25 -4.24 -6.75
CA GLY A 74 0.01 -4.14 -5.30
C GLY A 74 1.50 -3.98 -4.97
N LEU A 75 2.38 -4.73 -5.64
CA LEU A 75 3.83 -4.63 -5.44
C LEU A 75 4.42 -3.30 -5.92
N CYS A 76 3.80 -2.67 -6.92
CA CYS A 76 4.30 -1.44 -7.54
C CYS A 76 3.51 -0.17 -7.14
N HIS A 77 2.55 -0.24 -6.21
CA HIS A 77 1.61 0.87 -5.97
C HIS A 77 2.27 2.19 -5.53
N ASN A 78 3.45 2.14 -4.89
CA ASN A 78 4.23 3.32 -4.46
C ASN A 78 5.45 3.61 -5.34
N LEU A 79 5.53 3.01 -6.53
CA LEU A 79 6.75 3.05 -7.35
C LEU A 79 7.14 4.46 -7.81
N HIS A 80 6.18 5.35 -8.10
CA HIS A 80 6.51 6.74 -8.49
C HIS A 80 6.91 7.60 -7.30
N GLU A 81 6.34 7.32 -6.12
CA GLU A 81 6.68 8.04 -4.89
C GLU A 81 8.13 7.77 -4.44
N ALA A 82 8.73 6.66 -4.92
CA ALA A 82 10.13 6.29 -4.74
C ALA A 82 11.13 7.17 -5.51
N GLY A 83 10.66 8.00 -6.45
CA GLY A 83 11.43 9.14 -6.98
C GLY A 83 12.62 8.82 -7.90
N ASP A 84 12.73 7.63 -8.50
CA ASP A 84 13.80 7.31 -9.46
C ASP A 84 13.27 6.91 -10.84
N ASN A 85 13.79 7.56 -11.88
CA ASN A 85 13.56 7.21 -13.29
C ASN A 85 14.00 5.77 -13.61
N SER A 86 14.86 5.17 -12.79
CA SER A 86 15.27 3.76 -12.91
C SER A 86 14.12 2.76 -12.75
N LEU A 87 12.96 3.20 -12.23
CA LEU A 87 11.77 2.36 -12.04
C LEU A 87 10.78 2.42 -13.22
N ILE A 88 10.96 3.38 -14.14
CA ILE A 88 10.15 3.48 -15.37
C ILE A 88 10.30 2.23 -16.24
N GLU A 89 11.50 1.64 -16.27
CA GLU A 89 11.76 0.38 -17.00
C GLU A 89 10.94 -0.78 -16.44
N VAL A 90 10.81 -0.84 -15.10
CA VAL A 90 10.01 -1.87 -14.42
C VAL A 90 8.55 -1.74 -14.84
N GLU A 91 8.02 -0.53 -14.88
CA GLU A 91 6.64 -0.30 -15.32
C GLU A 91 6.41 -0.72 -16.77
N GLN A 92 7.34 -0.37 -17.66
CA GLN A 92 7.21 -0.67 -19.08
C GLN A 92 7.28 -2.17 -19.36
N GLU A 93 8.09 -2.90 -18.62
CA GLU A 93 8.27 -4.34 -18.79
C GLU A 93 7.17 -5.17 -18.09
N PHE A 94 6.81 -4.80 -16.86
CA PHE A 94 5.99 -5.64 -16.00
C PHE A 94 4.53 -5.24 -15.93
N LEU A 95 4.15 -4.03 -16.34
CA LEU A 95 2.79 -3.53 -16.12
C LEU A 95 2.07 -3.20 -17.43
N SER A 96 0.79 -3.56 -17.47
CA SER A 96 -0.11 -3.10 -18.52
C SER A 96 -0.25 -1.57 -18.52
N LEU A 97 -0.72 -0.99 -19.63
CA LEU A 97 -1.03 0.46 -19.68
C LEU A 97 -2.05 0.88 -18.62
N ILE A 98 -3.00 -0.01 -18.31
CA ILE A 98 -4.02 0.22 -17.28
C ILE A 98 -3.37 0.27 -15.90
N SER A 99 -2.52 -0.70 -15.56
CA SER A 99 -1.80 -0.74 -14.28
C SER A 99 -0.85 0.45 -14.11
N ARG A 100 -0.15 0.86 -15.16
CA ARG A 100 0.68 2.09 -15.14
C ARG A 100 -0.15 3.34 -14.85
N SER A 101 -1.31 3.46 -15.49
CA SER A 101 -2.22 4.57 -15.24
C SER A 101 -2.78 4.55 -13.82
N ALA A 102 -3.03 3.35 -13.28
CA ALA A 102 -3.47 3.19 -11.90
C ALA A 102 -2.39 3.62 -10.91
N ILE A 103 -1.12 3.21 -11.07
CA ILE A 103 -0.01 3.66 -10.21
C ILE A 103 0.16 5.18 -10.27
N ALA A 104 0.12 5.76 -11.45
CA ALA A 104 0.18 7.22 -11.60
C ALA A 104 -0.93 7.93 -10.80
N ALA A 105 -2.14 7.36 -10.79
CA ALA A 105 -3.25 7.88 -10.00
C ALA A 105 -3.09 7.63 -8.48
N GLN A 106 -2.42 6.54 -8.06
CA GLN A 106 -2.13 6.23 -6.66
C GLN A 106 -1.06 7.14 -6.03
N SER A 107 -0.23 7.75 -6.88
CA SER A 107 1.00 8.40 -6.47
C SER A 107 0.75 9.83 -6.03
N ILE A 108 1.00 10.09 -4.76
CA ILE A 108 0.84 11.41 -4.17
C ILE A 108 2.07 12.29 -4.43
N ASP A 109 1.85 13.56 -4.72
CA ASP A 109 2.90 14.58 -4.72
C ASP A 109 3.26 14.90 -3.26
N ARG A 110 4.39 14.35 -2.79
CA ARG A 110 4.88 14.52 -1.41
C ARG A 110 5.07 15.99 -1.01
N SER A 111 5.30 16.90 -1.96
CA SER A 111 5.41 18.34 -1.66
C SER A 111 4.06 19.00 -1.32
N LYS A 112 2.95 18.36 -1.69
CA LYS A 112 1.58 18.85 -1.50
C LYS A 112 0.73 17.97 -0.61
N GLU A 113 1.29 16.90 -0.04
CA GLU A 113 0.51 15.91 0.73
C GLU A 113 -0.21 16.53 1.94
N ARG A 114 0.26 17.66 2.46
CA ARG A 114 -0.41 18.38 3.56
C ARG A 114 -1.35 19.51 3.12
N ASP A 115 -1.55 19.73 1.82
CA ASP A 115 -2.53 20.69 1.27
C ASP A 115 -3.91 20.01 1.15
N PRO A 116 -4.92 20.39 1.97
CA PRO A 116 -6.25 19.77 1.92
C PRO A 116 -6.95 19.92 0.58
N ALA A 117 -6.72 21.03 -0.15
CA ALA A 117 -7.34 21.24 -1.45
C ALA A 117 -6.74 20.30 -2.51
N TYR A 118 -5.42 20.05 -2.42
CA TYR A 118 -4.76 19.04 -3.24
C TYR A 118 -5.26 17.63 -2.89
N LEU A 119 -5.29 17.27 -1.60
CA LEU A 119 -5.79 15.98 -1.14
C LEU A 119 -7.24 15.71 -1.59
N GLY A 120 -8.11 16.71 -1.50
CA GLY A 120 -9.50 16.61 -1.97
C GLY A 120 -9.56 16.20 -3.44
N ARG A 121 -8.86 16.94 -4.31
CA ARG A 121 -8.79 16.63 -5.75
C ARG A 121 -8.16 15.26 -6.02
N PHE A 122 -7.09 14.92 -5.32
CA PHE A 122 -6.39 13.64 -5.46
C PHE A 122 -7.32 12.46 -5.15
N TYR A 123 -8.00 12.49 -4.00
CA TYR A 123 -8.89 11.41 -3.60
C TYR A 123 -10.22 11.39 -4.38
N ASP A 124 -10.69 12.53 -4.88
CA ASP A 124 -11.83 12.57 -5.82
C ASP A 124 -11.49 11.88 -7.14
N ASN A 125 -10.29 12.12 -7.68
CA ASN A 125 -9.80 11.42 -8.87
C ASN A 125 -9.67 9.91 -8.64
N LEU A 126 -9.15 9.50 -7.47
CA LEU A 126 -9.11 8.08 -7.10
C LEU A 126 -10.51 7.47 -7.02
N ASN A 127 -11.49 8.17 -6.46
CA ASN A 127 -12.87 7.67 -6.35
C ASN A 127 -13.56 7.48 -7.71
N ALA A 128 -13.09 8.12 -8.78
CA ALA A 128 -13.58 7.86 -10.13
C ALA A 128 -13.23 6.43 -10.61
N ASN A 129 -12.21 5.79 -10.02
CA ASN A 129 -11.82 4.41 -10.29
C ASN A 129 -11.92 3.56 -9.00
N ALA A 130 -12.94 2.71 -8.92
CA ALA A 130 -13.23 1.93 -7.72
C ALA A 130 -12.05 1.05 -7.27
N ASP A 131 -11.39 0.35 -8.20
CA ASP A 131 -10.27 -0.54 -7.86
C ASP A 131 -9.08 0.24 -7.31
N SER A 132 -8.79 1.40 -7.90
CA SER A 132 -7.75 2.31 -7.38
C SER A 132 -8.07 2.77 -5.96
N LEU A 133 -9.29 3.20 -5.68
CA LEU A 133 -9.65 3.63 -4.33
C LEU A 133 -9.55 2.47 -3.32
N ILE A 134 -9.95 1.26 -3.69
CA ILE A 134 -9.87 0.09 -2.81
C ILE A 134 -8.42 -0.28 -2.54
N LEU A 135 -7.55 -0.28 -3.56
CA LEU A 135 -6.11 -0.47 -3.38
C LEU A 135 -5.50 0.57 -2.43
N LYS A 136 -5.88 1.85 -2.55
CA LYS A 136 -5.44 2.89 -1.60
C LYS A 136 -5.96 2.60 -0.18
N GLY A 137 -7.15 2.02 -0.06
CA GLY A 137 -7.68 1.49 1.20
C GLY A 137 -6.79 0.39 1.80
N CYS A 138 -6.29 -0.54 0.97
CA CYS A 138 -5.33 -1.57 1.41
C CYS A 138 -3.99 -0.97 1.86
N ASP A 139 -3.45 0.01 1.13
CA ASP A 139 -2.26 0.79 1.53
C ASP A 139 -2.46 1.40 2.93
N LYS A 140 -3.58 2.11 3.14
CA LYS A 140 -3.86 2.69 4.47
C LYS A 140 -4.07 1.65 5.55
N LEU A 141 -4.75 0.55 5.25
CA LEU A 141 -4.90 -0.55 6.20
C LEU A 141 -3.55 -1.10 6.63
N ASP A 142 -2.63 -1.32 5.70
CA ASP A 142 -1.29 -1.81 6.03
C ASP A 142 -0.51 -0.83 6.92
N ASN A 143 -0.60 0.48 6.62
CA ASN A 143 0.02 1.51 7.45
C ASN A 143 -0.50 1.48 8.90
N PHE A 144 -1.82 1.35 9.08
CA PHE A 144 -2.42 1.24 10.42
C PHE A 144 -2.13 -0.10 11.09
N LEU A 145 -2.04 -1.23 10.38
CA LEU A 145 -1.65 -2.51 10.96
C LEU A 145 -0.17 -2.54 11.36
N SER A 146 0.66 -1.72 10.71
CA SER A 146 2.09 -1.60 10.97
C SER A 146 2.43 -0.55 12.04
N TYR A 147 1.44 0.03 12.73
CA TYR A 147 1.63 1.12 13.69
C TYR A 147 2.66 0.82 14.80
N GLY A 148 2.74 -0.43 15.28
CA GLY A 148 3.74 -0.82 16.29
C GLY A 148 5.20 -0.74 15.80
N LEU A 149 5.41 -0.53 14.50
CA LEU A 149 6.72 -0.32 13.88
C LEU A 149 6.96 1.16 13.51
N TYR A 150 5.90 1.96 13.35
CA TYR A 150 5.96 3.35 12.86
C TYR A 150 5.06 4.25 13.70
N ASP A 151 5.62 5.29 14.33
CA ASP A 151 4.84 6.28 15.09
C ASP A 151 3.93 7.08 14.13
N LEU A 152 2.63 6.79 14.13
CA LEU A 152 1.67 7.42 13.23
C LEU A 152 1.28 8.82 13.74
N ASP A 153 1.69 9.86 13.00
CA ASP A 153 1.29 11.25 13.21
C ASP A 153 -0.25 11.40 13.07
N PRO A 154 -0.92 12.23 13.91
CA PRO A 154 -2.27 12.75 13.69
C PRO A 154 -2.68 13.02 12.23
N TYR A 155 -1.75 13.45 11.37
CA TYR A 155 -1.96 13.60 9.93
C TYR A 155 -2.55 12.34 9.26
N TYR A 156 -2.09 11.12 9.60
CA TYR A 156 -2.60 9.87 9.01
C TYR A 156 -4.08 9.65 9.32
N PHE A 157 -4.48 9.97 10.55
CA PHE A 157 -5.87 9.85 10.99
C PHE A 157 -6.77 10.88 10.29
N MET A 158 -6.28 12.11 10.13
CA MET A 158 -6.99 13.14 9.35
C MET A 158 -7.18 12.71 7.89
N VAL A 159 -6.13 12.19 7.25
CA VAL A 159 -6.22 11.69 5.86
C VAL A 159 -7.26 10.57 5.75
N LEU A 160 -7.26 9.65 6.72
CA LEU A 160 -8.25 8.58 6.77
C LEU A 160 -9.67 9.12 6.89
N ASP A 161 -9.94 9.92 7.92
CA ASP A 161 -11.29 10.35 8.30
C ASP A 161 -11.89 11.30 7.27
N GLU A 162 -11.11 12.24 6.73
CA GLU A 162 -11.61 13.28 5.83
C GLU A 162 -11.61 12.85 4.37
N PHE A 163 -10.62 12.06 3.95
CA PHE A 163 -10.41 11.77 2.53
C PHE A 163 -10.69 10.33 2.12
N VAL A 164 -10.18 9.35 2.85
CA VAL A 164 -10.22 7.94 2.43
C VAL A 164 -11.53 7.26 2.84
N SER A 165 -11.85 7.21 4.14
CA SER A 165 -13.00 6.48 4.68
C SER A 165 -14.33 6.89 4.04
N PRO A 166 -14.66 8.19 3.86
CA PRO A 166 -15.95 8.59 3.27
C PRO A 166 -16.13 8.09 1.84
N ARG A 167 -15.07 8.14 1.02
CA ARG A 167 -15.10 7.68 -0.37
C ARG A 167 -15.08 6.16 -0.43
N LEU A 168 -14.23 5.52 0.38
CA LEU A 168 -14.13 4.07 0.42
C LEU A 168 -15.42 3.43 0.90
N ASN A 169 -16.15 4.06 1.83
CA ASN A 169 -17.44 3.58 2.30
C ASN A 169 -18.51 3.55 1.18
N GLN A 170 -18.41 4.43 0.17
CA GLN A 170 -19.32 4.42 -0.98
C GLN A 170 -19.05 3.24 -1.93
N ARG A 171 -17.82 2.74 -1.97
CA ARG A 171 -17.37 1.70 -2.94
C ARG A 171 -17.22 0.32 -2.32
N HIS A 172 -16.69 0.25 -1.10
CA HIS A 172 -16.38 -0.98 -0.38
C HIS A 172 -16.61 -0.82 1.15
N PRO A 173 -17.89 -0.75 1.60
CA PRO A 173 -18.26 -0.43 2.99
C PRO A 173 -17.58 -1.31 4.04
N LYS A 174 -17.39 -2.61 3.76
CA LYS A 174 -16.75 -3.55 4.69
C LYS A 174 -15.28 -3.21 4.96
N LEU A 175 -14.55 -2.78 3.93
CA LEU A 175 -13.14 -2.39 4.08
C LEU A 175 -13.04 -1.05 4.81
N ALA A 176 -13.91 -0.10 4.46
CA ALA A 176 -13.97 1.18 5.16
C ALA A 176 -14.26 1.00 6.66
N ALA A 177 -15.24 0.17 7.01
CA ALA A 177 -15.57 -0.14 8.39
C ALA A 177 -14.39 -0.82 9.12
N TYR A 178 -13.77 -1.83 8.51
CA TYR A 178 -12.62 -2.51 9.11
C TYR A 178 -11.43 -1.58 9.31
N LEU A 179 -11.10 -0.77 8.30
CA LEU A 179 -10.05 0.23 8.36
C LEU A 179 -10.29 1.24 9.49
N GLN A 180 -11.52 1.73 9.64
CA GLN A 180 -11.88 2.63 10.72
C GLN A 180 -11.72 1.97 12.09
N MET A 181 -12.16 0.71 12.25
CA MET A 181 -12.00 -0.04 13.50
C MET A 181 -10.52 -0.20 13.88
N VAL A 182 -9.66 -0.53 12.92
CA VAL A 182 -8.21 -0.63 13.15
C VAL A 182 -7.65 0.73 13.54
N ALA A 183 -7.99 1.80 12.81
CA ALA A 183 -7.53 3.15 13.14
C ALA A 183 -7.99 3.59 14.54
N ASP A 184 -9.24 3.35 14.91
CA ASP A 184 -9.77 3.64 16.25
C ASP A 184 -9.03 2.85 17.33
N HIS A 185 -8.75 1.58 17.09
CA HIS A 185 -7.93 0.77 17.99
C HIS A 185 -6.54 1.40 18.18
N VAL A 186 -5.85 1.77 17.09
CA VAL A 186 -4.54 2.44 17.15
C VAL A 186 -4.61 3.79 17.89
N ARG A 187 -5.67 4.58 17.68
CA ARG A 187 -5.92 5.83 18.44
C ARG A 187 -6.01 5.56 19.94
N THR A 188 -6.61 4.43 20.35
CA THR A 188 -6.81 4.07 21.74
C THR A 188 -5.62 3.38 22.39
N ASP A 189 -4.86 2.57 21.65
CA ASP A 189 -3.82 1.69 22.22
C ASP A 189 -2.47 2.39 22.47
N GLU A 190 -2.08 3.45 21.74
CA GLU A 190 -0.69 4.00 21.86
C GLU A 190 -0.47 5.53 21.99
N ALA A 191 -1.39 6.44 21.64
CA ALA A 191 -1.02 7.88 21.61
C ALA A 191 -0.82 8.57 23.00
N LYS A 192 -1.42 8.08 24.09
CA LYS A 192 -1.37 8.74 25.42
C LYS A 192 -0.38 8.14 26.42
N THR A 193 0.05 6.89 26.23
CA THR A 193 0.75 6.15 27.29
C THR A 193 2.27 6.13 27.09
N TRP A 194 2.74 6.22 25.84
CA TRP A 194 4.17 6.21 25.52
C TRP A 194 4.83 7.61 25.67
N ALA A 195 4.18 8.67 25.17
CA ALA A 195 4.65 10.07 25.30
C ALA A 195 4.73 10.56 26.77
N ARG A 196 3.89 10.03 27.66
CA ARG A 196 3.95 10.33 29.11
C ARG A 196 5.14 9.68 29.82
N ARG A 197 5.60 8.51 29.37
CA ARG A 197 6.71 7.77 30.01
C ARG A 197 8.10 8.31 29.65
N ARG A 198 8.21 9.11 28.58
CA ARG A 198 9.47 9.71 28.11
C ARG A 198 9.72 11.15 28.59
N LYS A 199 8.71 11.86 29.06
CA LYS A 199 8.86 13.18 29.73
C LYS A 199 9.09 13.08 31.25
N SER A 200 9.05 11.87 31.80
CA SER A 200 9.17 11.59 33.22
C SER A 200 10.41 10.73 33.56
N ARG A 201 11.36 10.63 32.64
CA ARG A 201 12.71 10.07 32.81
C ARG A 201 13.71 11.05 32.22
#